data_AF-Q3HV03-F1
#
_entry.id   AF-Q3HV03-F1
#
_cell.length_a   1.000
_cell.length_b   1.000
_cell.length_c   1.000
_cell.angle_alpha   90.00
_cell.angle_beta   90.00
_cell.angle_gamma   90.00
#
_symmetry.space_group_name_H-M   'P 1'
#
loop_
_entity.id
_entity.type
_entity.pdbx_description
1 polymer ?
#
loop_
_entity_poly.entity_id
_entity_poly.type
_entity_poly.pdbx_seq_one_letter_code
_entity_poly.pdbx_strand_id
1 'polypeptide(L)'
;NNVLGQALLTKRMGKTRVIAETGAGQHGVATATACALFGLDCTIYMGEIDTRRQALNVARMRMLGAEVIAVKSGSRTLKDAINEAFRDWVANVDCTHYLFGTVAGPHPFPAMVRDFHRVIGVEARRQLLEQAGRLPDAAIACVGGGSNAIG
;
A
#
# COMPACT_ATOMS: atom_id res chain seq x y z
N ASN A 1 -7.40 5.56 -1.46
CA ASN A 1 -7.29 6.40 -0.25
C ASN A 1 -5.89 6.33 0.37
N ASN A 2 -5.50 5.23 1.01
CA ASN A 2 -4.18 5.08 1.67
C ASN A 2 -2.97 5.45 0.80
N VAL A 3 -2.84 4.85 -0.38
CA VAL A 3 -1.68 5.06 -1.25
C VAL A 3 -1.53 6.52 -1.69
N LEU A 4 -2.61 7.16 -2.10
CA LEU A 4 -2.59 8.58 -2.46
C LEU A 4 -2.24 9.46 -1.26
N GLY A 5 -2.79 9.15 -0.08
CA GLY A 5 -2.49 9.87 1.16
C GLY A 5 -1.01 9.80 1.55
N GLN A 6 -0.42 8.60 1.51
CA GLN A 6 0.99 8.41 1.80
C GLN A 6 1.92 8.99 0.72
N ALA A 7 1.55 8.94 -0.56
CA ALA A 7 2.32 9.59 -1.62
C ALA A 7 2.33 11.13 -1.47
N LEU A 8 1.19 11.73 -1.10
CA LEU A 8 1.12 13.15 -0.75
C LEU A 8 1.96 13.48 0.49
N LEU A 9 1.90 12.62 1.52
CA LEU A 9 2.75 12.76 2.70
C LEU A 9 4.24 12.69 2.33
N THR A 10 4.61 11.80 1.41
CA THR A 10 5.98 11.67 0.88
C THR A 10 6.47 12.99 0.27
N LYS A 11 5.66 13.60 -0.61
CA LYS A 11 5.99 14.93 -1.16
C LYS A 11 6.11 15.99 -0.08
N ARG A 12 5.19 15.99 0.90
CA ARG A 12 5.21 16.94 2.02
C ARG A 12 6.46 16.81 2.89
N MET A 13 6.99 15.59 3.03
CA MET A 13 8.25 15.33 3.74
C MET A 13 9.50 15.69 2.92
N GLY A 14 9.35 16.13 1.66
CA GLY A 14 10.48 16.45 0.78
C GLY A 14 11.23 15.22 0.24
N LYS A 15 10.62 14.03 0.35
CA LYS A 15 11.21 12.77 -0.12
C LYS A 15 10.91 12.56 -1.60
N THR A 16 11.87 12.00 -2.32
CA THR A 16 11.80 11.81 -3.77
C THR A 16 11.55 10.36 -4.17
N ARG A 17 11.76 9.42 -3.25
CA ARG A 17 11.65 7.99 -3.50
C ARG A 17 10.63 7.33 -2.58
N VAL A 18 9.89 6.38 -3.14
CA VAL A 18 8.95 5.51 -2.45
C VAL A 18 9.39 4.06 -2.63
N ILE A 19 9.28 3.31 -1.55
CA ILE A 19 9.32 1.85 -1.60
C ILE A 19 8.02 1.27 -1.08
N ALA A 20 7.66 0.08 -1.57
CA ALA A 20 6.56 -0.70 -1.01
C ALA A 20 6.82 -2.20 -1.20
N GLU A 21 6.09 -3.02 -0.45
CA GLU A 21 6.01 -4.46 -0.62
C GLU A 21 4.75 -4.84 -1.42
N THR A 22 4.69 -6.05 -1.98
CA THR A 22 3.40 -6.60 -2.43
C THR A 22 3.44 -8.12 -2.52
N GLY A 23 2.29 -8.76 -2.28
CA GLY A 23 2.07 -10.18 -2.51
C GLY A 23 1.33 -10.39 -3.83
N ALA A 24 0.00 -10.28 -3.82
CA ALA A 24 -0.82 -10.43 -5.03
C ALA A 24 -0.59 -9.37 -6.12
N GLY A 25 0.14 -8.28 -5.83
CA GLY A 25 0.48 -7.23 -6.79
C GLY A 25 -0.38 -5.97 -6.72
N GLN A 26 -1.56 -6.00 -6.09
CA GLN A 26 -2.49 -4.86 -6.07
C GLN A 26 -1.92 -3.62 -5.38
N HIS A 27 -1.33 -3.78 -4.19
CA HIS A 27 -0.68 -2.67 -3.47
C HIS A 27 0.49 -2.07 -4.28
N GLY A 28 1.28 -2.93 -4.90
CA GLY A 28 2.40 -2.50 -5.75
C GLY A 28 1.93 -1.70 -6.99
N VAL A 29 0.87 -2.15 -7.67
CA VAL A 29 0.28 -1.42 -8.81
C VAL A 29 -0.28 -0.06 -8.36
N ALA A 30 -1.01 -0.03 -7.24
CA ALA A 30 -1.53 1.22 -6.69
C ALA A 30 -0.38 2.19 -6.34
N THR A 31 0.68 1.70 -5.69
CA THR A 31 1.86 2.49 -5.32
C THR A 31 2.58 3.05 -6.54
N ALA A 32 2.84 2.20 -7.54
CA ALA A 32 3.44 2.62 -8.81
C ALA A 32 2.59 3.70 -9.51
N THR A 33 1.27 3.58 -9.46
CA THR A 33 0.34 4.55 -10.05
C THR A 33 0.43 5.90 -9.36
N ALA A 34 0.44 5.92 -8.03
CA ALA A 34 0.58 7.16 -7.26
C ALA A 34 1.96 7.80 -7.48
N CYS A 35 3.03 7.00 -7.52
CA CYS A 35 4.36 7.51 -7.78
C CYS A 35 4.49 8.13 -9.18
N ALA A 36 3.93 7.47 -10.20
CA ALA A 36 3.86 8.01 -11.56
C ALA A 36 3.08 9.33 -11.63
N LEU A 37 1.95 9.41 -10.93
CA LEU A 37 1.14 10.64 -10.84
C LEU A 37 1.90 11.79 -10.18
N PHE A 38 2.67 11.49 -9.12
CA PHE A 38 3.32 12.50 -8.28
C PHE A 38 4.78 12.79 -8.66
N GLY A 39 5.34 12.07 -9.63
CA GLY A 39 6.75 12.19 -10.04
C GLY A 39 7.71 11.73 -8.94
N LEU A 40 7.44 10.57 -8.34
CA LEU A 40 8.29 9.94 -7.33
C LEU A 40 8.94 8.69 -7.91
N ASP A 41 10.20 8.44 -7.54
CA ASP A 41 10.86 7.17 -7.86
C ASP A 41 10.20 6.04 -7.07
N CYS A 42 9.96 4.89 -7.70
CA CYS A 42 9.20 3.81 -7.10
C CYS A 42 9.93 2.47 -7.22
N THR A 43 10.25 1.85 -6.08
CA THR A 43 10.77 0.48 -6.04
C THR A 43 9.79 -0.42 -5.27
N ILE A 44 9.38 -1.53 -5.89
CA ILE A 44 8.44 -2.49 -5.31
C ILE A 44 9.16 -3.81 -5.01
N TYR A 45 9.11 -4.24 -3.76
CA TYR A 45 9.59 -5.54 -3.30
C TYR A 45 8.48 -6.58 -3.40
N MET A 46 8.77 -7.71 -4.05
CA MET A 46 7.79 -8.77 -4.26
C MET A 46 8.48 -10.12 -4.21
N GLY A 47 7.92 -11.10 -3.48
CA GLY A 47 8.50 -12.44 -3.40
C GLY A 47 8.66 -13.10 -4.77
N GLU A 48 9.74 -13.83 -5.00
CA GLU A 48 10.00 -14.46 -6.32
C GLU A 48 8.85 -15.38 -6.76
N ILE A 49 8.24 -16.12 -5.82
CA ILE A 49 7.11 -17.00 -6.13
C ILE A 49 5.90 -16.17 -6.58
N ASP A 50 5.66 -15.05 -5.92
CA ASP A 50 4.53 -14.17 -6.21
C ASP A 50 4.74 -13.41 -7.53
N THR A 51 5.96 -12.96 -7.84
CA THR A 51 6.27 -12.30 -9.13
C THR A 51 5.98 -13.20 -10.33
N ARG A 52 6.28 -14.49 -10.24
CA ARG A 52 5.98 -15.48 -11.30
C ARG A 52 4.47 -15.70 -11.44
N ARG A 53 3.76 -15.86 -10.32
CA ARG A 53 2.30 -16.08 -10.30
C ARG A 53 1.49 -14.86 -10.76
N GLN A 54 2.02 -13.66 -10.53
CA GLN A 54 1.33 -12.38 -10.79
C GLN A 54 2.03 -11.56 -11.88
N ALA A 55 2.51 -12.22 -12.94
CA ALA A 55 3.28 -11.60 -14.01
C ALA A 55 2.59 -10.37 -14.64
N LEU A 56 1.26 -10.37 -14.76
CA LEU A 56 0.49 -9.23 -15.27
C LEU A 56 0.58 -8.00 -14.37
N ASN A 57 0.54 -8.17 -13.05
CA ASN A 57 0.71 -7.05 -12.12
C ASN A 57 2.16 -6.55 -12.11
N VAL A 58 3.14 -7.44 -12.25
CA VAL A 58 4.55 -7.05 -12.45
C VAL A 58 4.72 -6.21 -13.71
N ALA A 59 4.12 -6.62 -14.83
CA ALA A 59 4.14 -5.86 -16.08
C ALA A 59 3.49 -4.48 -15.90
N ARG A 60 2.34 -4.39 -15.23
CA ARG A 60 1.66 -3.11 -14.93
C ARG A 60 2.54 -2.16 -14.12
N MET A 61 3.18 -2.65 -13.05
CA MET A 61 4.09 -1.84 -12.23
C MET A 61 5.25 -1.27 -13.07
N ARG A 62 5.85 -2.10 -13.93
CA ARG A 62 6.94 -1.66 -14.82
C ARG A 62 6.48 -0.66 -15.88
N MET A 63 5.29 -0.85 -16.47
CA MET A 63 4.71 0.13 -17.41
C MET A 63 4.43 1.49 -16.75
N LEU A 64 4.18 1.50 -15.45
CA LEU A 64 4.05 2.73 -14.64
C LEU A 64 5.41 3.31 -14.21
N GLY A 65 6.53 2.74 -14.67
CA GLY A 65 7.88 3.23 -14.37
C GLY A 65 8.47 2.74 -13.05
N ALA A 66 7.79 1.85 -12.32
CA ALA A 66 8.32 1.30 -11.08
C ALA A 66 9.36 0.19 -11.33
N GLU A 67 10.42 0.19 -10.54
CA GLU A 67 11.32 -0.95 -10.41
C GLU A 67 10.62 -2.06 -9.60
N VAL A 68 10.74 -3.32 -10.03
CA VAL A 68 10.18 -4.47 -9.31
C VAL A 68 11.30 -5.44 -8.95
N ILE A 69 11.61 -5.53 -7.66
CA ILE A 69 12.66 -6.38 -7.10
C ILE A 69 12.05 -7.71 -6.65
N ALA A 70 12.43 -8.79 -7.33
CA ALA A 70 12.05 -10.14 -6.96
C ALA A 70 12.90 -10.65 -5.78
N VAL A 71 12.29 -10.79 -4.61
CA VAL A 71 12.96 -11.25 -3.38
C VAL A 71 13.11 -12.78 -3.39
N LYS A 72 14.37 -13.23 -3.37
CA LYS A 72 14.75 -14.65 -3.47
C LYS A 72 15.14 -15.26 -2.12
N SER A 73 15.26 -14.46 -1.07
CA SER A 73 15.58 -14.88 0.29
C SER A 73 14.37 -15.54 0.98
N GLY A 74 14.65 -16.40 1.96
CA GLY A 74 13.64 -17.00 2.81
C GLY A 74 12.56 -17.79 2.07
N SER A 75 11.31 -17.58 2.45
CA SER A 75 10.13 -18.24 1.86
C SER A 75 9.77 -17.70 0.47
N ARG A 76 10.37 -16.58 0.05
CA ARG A 76 10.14 -15.91 -1.25
C ARG A 76 8.69 -15.45 -1.44
N THR A 77 8.06 -15.01 -0.36
CA THR A 77 6.67 -14.51 -0.32
C THR A 77 6.62 -13.09 0.27
N LEU A 78 5.41 -12.56 0.47
CA LEU A 78 5.16 -11.24 1.07
C LEU A 78 5.98 -10.96 2.35
N LYS A 79 6.13 -11.94 3.25
CA LYS A 79 6.89 -11.75 4.50
C LYS A 79 8.34 -11.33 4.22
N ASP A 80 8.99 -11.98 3.26
CA ASP A 80 10.38 -11.69 2.92
C ASP A 80 10.49 -10.35 2.18
N ALA A 81 9.50 -10.03 1.34
CA ALA A 81 9.40 -8.72 0.69
C ALA A 81 9.30 -7.57 1.71
N ILE A 82 8.50 -7.73 2.77
CA ILE A 82 8.41 -6.76 3.87
C ILE A 82 9.78 -6.55 4.53
N ASN A 83 10.51 -7.63 4.79
CA ASN A 83 11.81 -7.55 5.45
C ASN A 83 12.85 -6.82 4.57
N GLU A 84 12.89 -7.08 3.27
CA GLU A 84 13.78 -6.37 2.35
C GLU A 84 13.40 -4.90 2.22
N ALA A 85 12.09 -4.59 2.15
CA ALA A 85 11.61 -3.20 2.14
C ALA A 85 12.01 -2.44 3.42
N PHE A 86 11.92 -3.07 4.60
CA PHE A 86 12.40 -2.44 5.84
C PHE A 86 13.92 -2.19 5.82
N ARG A 87 14.72 -3.13 5.29
CA ARG A 87 16.17 -2.96 5.18
C ARG A 87 16.54 -1.78 4.27
N ASP A 88 15.89 -1.68 3.11
CA ASP A 88 16.04 -0.54 2.21
C ASP A 88 15.65 0.75 2.92
N TRP A 89 14.49 0.77 3.57
CA TRP A 89 14.00 1.99 4.22
C TRP A 89 14.98 2.53 5.26
N VAL A 90 15.56 1.66 6.10
CA VAL A 90 16.54 2.06 7.12
C VAL A 90 17.82 2.60 6.47
N ALA A 91 18.28 1.99 5.38
CA ALA A 91 19.48 2.42 4.69
C ALA A 91 19.31 3.76 3.94
N ASN A 92 18.09 4.05 3.47
CA ASN A 92 17.80 5.19 2.59
C ASN A 92 16.78 6.17 3.19
N VAL A 93 16.66 6.20 4.52
CA VAL A 93 15.57 6.89 5.23
C VAL A 93 15.47 8.37 4.87
N ASP A 94 16.58 9.04 4.57
CA ASP A 94 16.61 10.49 4.29
C ASP A 94 15.79 10.84 3.04
N CYS A 95 15.97 10.09 1.95
CA CYS A 95 15.31 10.33 0.66
C CYS A 95 14.09 9.43 0.39
N THR A 96 13.90 8.35 1.18
CA THR A 96 12.91 7.30 0.90
C THR A 96 11.79 7.25 1.94
N HIS A 97 10.54 7.17 1.46
CA HIS A 97 9.39 6.79 2.28
C HIS A 97 8.97 5.34 2.01
N TYR A 98 8.76 4.56 3.07
CA TYR A 98 8.12 3.26 2.95
C TYR A 98 6.60 3.42 2.98
N LEU A 99 5.97 3.17 1.83
CA LEU A 99 4.52 3.25 1.66
C LEU A 99 3.86 1.92 2.04
N PHE A 100 3.36 1.87 3.27
CA PHE A 100 2.86 0.64 3.90
C PHE A 100 1.43 0.30 3.44
N GLY A 101 1.20 -0.96 3.03
CA GLY A 101 -0.02 -1.37 2.33
C GLY A 101 -1.23 -1.74 3.18
N THR A 102 -1.06 -1.88 4.50
CA THR A 102 -2.15 -2.35 5.36
C THR A 102 -2.07 -1.80 6.80
N VAL A 103 -3.08 -2.08 7.63
CA VAL A 103 -3.16 -1.61 9.03
C VAL A 103 -2.33 -2.51 9.95
N ALA A 104 -1.03 -2.62 9.65
CA ALA A 104 -0.07 -3.40 10.42
C ALA A 104 1.26 -2.62 10.52
N GLY A 105 2.29 -3.30 11.01
CA GLY A 105 3.61 -2.70 11.21
C GLY A 105 3.68 -1.81 12.46
N PRO A 106 4.81 -1.11 12.65
CA PRO A 106 5.02 -0.27 13.82
C PRO A 106 4.18 1.01 13.73
N HIS A 107 3.94 1.65 14.89
CA HIS A 107 3.49 3.03 14.90
C HIS A 107 4.47 3.90 14.08
N PRO A 108 3.99 4.82 13.20
CA PRO A 108 2.61 5.30 13.07
C PRO A 108 1.73 4.62 12.01
N PHE A 109 2.21 3.57 11.31
CA PHE A 109 1.51 3.02 10.13
C PHE A 109 0.08 2.55 10.40
N PRO A 110 -0.24 1.80 11.48
CA PRO A 110 -1.62 1.39 11.72
C PRO A 110 -2.59 2.57 11.85
N ALA A 111 -2.22 3.61 12.60
CA ALA A 111 -3.07 4.79 12.78
C ALA A 111 -3.22 5.57 11.47
N MET A 112 -2.12 5.77 10.75
CA MET A 112 -2.10 6.49 9.47
C MET A 112 -2.95 5.81 8.41
N VAL A 113 -2.78 4.49 8.22
CA VAL A 113 -3.51 3.72 7.21
C VAL A 113 -5.00 3.68 7.53
N ARG A 114 -5.38 3.51 8.81
CA ARG A 114 -6.78 3.64 9.26
C ARG A 114 -7.34 5.00 8.88
N ASP A 115 -6.64 6.09 9.23
CA ASP A 115 -7.15 7.44 9.03
C ASP A 115 -7.31 7.77 7.54
N PHE A 116 -6.40 7.29 6.68
CA PHE A 116 -6.56 7.41 5.24
C PHE A 116 -7.67 6.52 4.68
N HIS A 117 -8.00 5.39 5.28
CA HIS A 117 -9.12 4.55 4.83
C HIS A 117 -10.48 4.97 5.39
N ARG A 118 -10.54 5.72 6.51
CA ARG A 118 -11.76 6.17 7.22
C ARG A 118 -12.85 6.79 6.33
N VAL A 119 -12.45 7.35 5.19
CA VAL A 119 -13.39 7.93 4.23
C VAL A 119 -14.42 6.89 3.73
N ILE A 120 -14.07 5.60 3.71
CA ILE A 120 -14.99 4.51 3.33
C ILE A 120 -16.21 4.50 4.26
N GLY A 121 -16.00 4.40 5.58
CA GLY A 121 -17.09 4.39 6.55
C GLY A 121 -17.85 5.72 6.62
N VAL A 122 -17.16 6.86 6.45
CA VAL A 122 -17.79 8.19 6.42
C VAL A 122 -18.77 8.30 5.25
N GLU A 123 -18.35 7.91 4.05
CA GLU A 123 -19.18 7.96 2.85
C GLU A 123 -20.32 6.93 2.92
N ALA A 124 -20.03 5.69 3.31
CA ALA A 124 -21.02 4.62 3.42
C ALA A 124 -22.13 4.97 4.44
N ARG A 125 -21.76 5.53 5.60
CA ARG A 125 -22.72 5.98 6.61
C ARG A 125 -23.65 7.07 6.05
N ARG A 126 -23.09 8.05 5.35
CA ARG A 126 -23.88 9.12 4.72
C ARG A 126 -24.85 8.55 3.68
N GLN A 127 -24.35 7.68 2.79
CA GLN A 127 -25.16 7.04 1.75
C GLN A 127 -26.31 6.22 2.33
N LEU A 128 -26.09 5.47 3.41
CA LEU A 128 -27.14 4.67 4.05
C LEU A 128 -28.21 5.53 4.74
N LEU A 129 -27.82 6.62 5.40
CA LEU A 129 -28.79 7.55 5.96
C LEU A 129 -29.64 8.22 4.88
N GLU A 130 -29.05 8.55 3.73
CA GLU A 130 -29.77 9.14 2.58
C GLU A 130 -30.72 8.14 1.91
N GLN A 131 -30.31 6.89 1.74
CA GLN A 131 -31.07 5.90 0.96
C GLN A 131 -32.05 5.07 1.79
N ALA A 132 -31.68 4.73 3.02
CA ALA A 132 -32.46 3.84 3.90
C ALA A 132 -33.07 4.57 5.10
N GLY A 133 -32.73 5.85 5.32
CA GLY A 133 -33.25 6.65 6.45
C GLY A 133 -32.78 6.18 7.83
N ARG A 134 -31.85 5.23 7.90
CA ARG A 134 -31.36 4.62 9.15
C ARG A 134 -29.93 4.09 9.01
N LEU A 135 -29.31 3.76 10.15
CA LEU A 135 -28.02 3.06 10.18
C LEU A 135 -28.19 1.58 9.79
N PRO A 136 -27.12 0.93 9.26
CA PRO A 136 -27.15 -0.48 8.97
C PRO A 136 -27.20 -1.31 10.25
N ASP A 137 -27.80 -2.49 10.18
CA ASP A 137 -27.81 -3.45 11.29
C ASP A 137 -26.41 -4.06 11.51
N ALA A 138 -25.62 -4.20 10.44
CA ALA A 138 -24.23 -4.64 10.48
C ALA A 138 -23.42 -4.08 9.30
N ALA A 139 -22.10 -3.94 9.50
CA ALA A 139 -21.13 -3.70 8.44
C ALA A 139 -20.16 -4.89 8.36
N ILE A 140 -19.88 -5.38 7.15
CA ILE A 140 -19.11 -6.61 6.93
C ILE A 140 -17.99 -6.31 5.94
N ALA A 141 -16.77 -6.75 6.25
CA ALA A 141 -15.59 -6.55 5.43
C ALA A 141 -14.61 -7.73 5.58
N CYS A 142 -13.79 -8.00 4.55
CA CYS A 142 -12.81 -9.08 4.60
C CYS A 142 -11.53 -8.65 5.35
N VAL A 143 -10.94 -9.58 6.10
CA VAL A 143 -9.76 -9.29 6.92
C VAL A 143 -8.56 -10.09 6.44
N GLY A 144 -7.76 -9.46 5.58
CA GLY A 144 -6.36 -9.83 5.36
C GLY A 144 -5.49 -9.12 6.39
N GLY A 145 -4.85 -8.02 5.99
CA GLY A 145 -4.18 -7.12 6.94
C GLY A 145 -5.12 -6.11 7.63
N GLY A 146 -6.39 -6.01 7.18
CA GLY A 146 -7.47 -5.28 7.88
C GLY A 146 -7.75 -3.85 7.42
N SER A 147 -7.00 -3.28 6.47
CA SER A 147 -7.11 -1.84 6.13
C SER A 147 -8.45 -1.43 5.53
N ASN A 148 -9.09 -2.30 4.75
CA ASN A 148 -10.43 -2.04 4.22
C ASN A 148 -11.51 -2.16 5.31
N ALA A 149 -11.33 -3.07 6.28
CA ALA A 149 -12.31 -3.34 7.32
C ALA A 149 -12.30 -2.29 8.43
N ILE A 150 -11.14 -1.68 8.72
CA ILE A 150 -11.00 -0.62 9.73
C ILE A 150 -11.39 0.77 9.21
N GLY A 151 -11.51 0.94 7.89
CA GLY A 151 -11.83 2.19 7.22
C GLY A 151 -13.31 2.41 7.07
#